data_AF-A0A7R9ETL2-F1
#
_entry.id   AF-A0A7R9ETL2-F1
#
_cell.length_a   1.000
_cell.length_b   1.000
_cell.length_c   1.000
_cell.angle_alpha   90.00
_cell.angle_beta   90.00
_cell.angle_gamma   90.00
#
_symmetry.space_group_name_H-M   'P 1'
#
loop_
_entity.id
_entity.type
_entity.pdbx_description
1 polymer ?
#
loop_
_entity_poly.entity_id
_entity_poly.type
_entity_poly.pdbx_seq_one_letter_code
_entity_poly.pdbx_strand_id
1 'polypeptide(L)' 'MEVFSMVLILSGVLQEEPPPDTRTLFHNHPMYKDSASQLLSIPTKIIGPVGLLYVQQRELAVTTPHDSK' A
#
# COMPACT_ATOMS: atom_id res chain seq x y z
N MET A 1 -22.96 17.44 -10.10
CA MET A 1 -21.51 17.17 -10.13
C MET A 1 -21.28 16.02 -9.16
N GLU A 2 -21.05 14.81 -9.65
CA GLU A 2 -20.76 13.67 -8.76
C GLU A 2 -19.39 13.88 -8.13
N VAL A 3 -19.37 13.89 -6.80
CA VAL A 3 -18.12 13.85 -6.04
C VAL A 3 -17.80 12.37 -5.87
N PHE A 4 -16.84 11.86 -6.65
CA PHE A 4 -16.26 10.56 -6.35
C PHE A 4 -15.46 10.70 -5.05
N SER A 5 -15.96 10.14 -3.95
CA SER A 5 -15.18 10.03 -2.72
C SER A 5 -14.35 8.75 -2.76
N MET A 6 -13.07 8.88 -2.46
CA MET A 6 -12.18 7.72 -2.33
C MET A 6 -12.52 7.05 -0.99
N VAL A 7 -12.92 5.78 -1.04
CA VAL A 7 -13.31 5.01 0.14
C VAL A 7 -12.10 4.29 0.73
N LEU A 8 -11.93 4.35 2.06
CA LEU A 8 -10.95 3.56 2.80
C LEU A 8 -11.69 2.51 3.65
N ILE A 9 -11.26 1.25 3.55
CA ILE A 9 -11.77 0.15 4.37
C ILE A 9 -10.59 -0.44 5.14
N LEU A 10 -10.69 -0.48 6.47
CA LEU A 10 -9.68 -1.07 7.35
C LEU A 10 -10.28 -2.29 8.03
N SER A 11 -9.70 -3.47 7.78
CA SER A 11 -10.16 -4.75 8.35
C SER A 11 -11.66 -5.04 8.10
N GLY A 12 -12.16 -4.65 6.91
CA GLY A 12 -13.57 -4.81 6.55
C GLY A 12 -14.50 -3.70 7.04
N VAL A 13 -13.99 -2.72 7.81
CA VAL A 13 -14.76 -1.60 8.32
C VAL A 13 -14.54 -0.35 7.46
N LEU A 14 -15.63 0.20 6.92
CA LEU A 14 -15.64 1.48 6.22
C LEU A 14 -15.18 2.60 7.15
N GLN A 15 -14.20 3.39 6.72
CA GLN A 15 -13.75 4.58 7.45
C GLN A 15 -14.54 5.80 6.95
N GLU A 16 -15.25 6.46 7.86
CA GLU A 16 -15.96 7.71 7.55
C GLU A 16 -14.98 8.82 7.15
N GLU A 17 -13.86 8.91 7.87
CA GLU A 17 -12.72 9.76 7.54
C GLU A 17 -11.43 8.94 7.54
N PRO A 18 -10.48 9.20 6.63
CA PRO A 18 -9.17 8.56 6.68
C PRO A 18 -8.42 8.97 7.95
N PRO A 19 -7.60 8.08 8.54
CA PRO A 19 -6.79 8.45 9.68
C PRO A 19 -5.83 9.60 9.28
N PRO A 20 -5.68 10.64 10.11
CA PRO A 20 -4.90 11.83 9.76
C PRO A 20 -3.41 11.55 9.65
N ASP A 21 -2.93 10.49 10.32
CA ASP A 21 -1.54 10.05 10.30
C ASP A 21 -1.42 8.55 10.61
N THR A 22 -0.21 8.01 10.39
CA THR A 22 0.09 6.60 10.64
C THR A 22 0.08 6.25 12.13
N ARG A 23 0.33 7.20 13.04
CA ARG A 23 0.31 6.96 14.48
C ARG A 23 -1.12 6.66 14.96
N THR A 24 -2.08 7.43 14.47
CA THR A 24 -3.52 7.28 14.73
C THR A 24 -4.03 5.99 14.12
N LEU A 25 -3.62 5.67 12.87
CA LEU A 25 -3.90 4.38 12.24
C LEU A 25 -3.46 3.21 13.13
N PHE A 26 -2.22 3.23 13.62
CA PHE A 26 -1.69 2.15 14.46
C PHE A 26 -2.27 2.11 15.88
N HIS A 27 -2.74 3.24 16.41
CA HIS A 27 -3.44 3.28 17.68
C HIS A 27 -4.81 2.60 17.56
N ASN A 28 -5.57 2.93 16.51
CA ASN A 28 -6.92 2.43 16.26
C ASN A 28 -6.92 0.99 15.71
N HIS A 29 -5.88 0.60 14.97
CA HIS A 29 -5.74 -0.72 14.35
C HIS A 29 -4.36 -1.34 14.66
N PRO A 30 -4.14 -1.81 15.91
CA PRO A 30 -2.83 -2.33 16.32
C PRO A 30 -2.31 -3.49 15.48
N MET A 31 -3.18 -4.30 14.85
CA MET A 31 -2.78 -5.41 14.00
C MET A 31 -1.86 -5.02 12.84
N TYR A 32 -1.95 -3.76 12.36
CA TYR A 32 -1.09 -3.28 11.28
C TYR A 32 0.35 -3.02 11.76
N LYS A 33 0.59 -2.88 13.08
CA LYS A 33 1.96 -2.80 13.62
C LYS A 33 2.72 -4.10 13.41
N ASP A 34 2.05 -5.24 13.52
CA ASP A 34 2.68 -6.55 13.30
C ASP A 34 3.09 -6.70 11.82
N SER A 35 2.20 -6.32 10.90
CA SER A 35 2.50 -6.32 9.46
C SER A 35 3.64 -5.35 9.12
N ALA A 36 3.66 -4.16 9.71
CA ALA A 36 4.75 -3.21 9.53
C ALA A 36 6.08 -3.76 10.09
N SER A 37 6.05 -4.41 11.25
CA SER A 37 7.24 -5.01 11.86
C SER A 37 7.80 -6.16 11.01
N GLN A 38 6.92 -6.99 10.43
CA GLN A 38 7.32 -8.03 9.48
C GLN A 38 8.00 -7.42 8.26
N LEU A 39 7.41 -6.38 7.65
CA LEU A 39 8.02 -5.69 6.50
C LEU A 39 9.41 -5.13 6.83
N LEU A 40 9.57 -4.50 8.00
CA LEU A 40 10.84 -3.93 8.45
C LEU A 40 11.91 -4.99 8.76
N SER A 41 11.51 -6.23 9.03
CA SER A 41 12.44 -7.34 9.27
C SER A 41 13.02 -7.96 7.99
N ILE A 42 12.46 -7.64 6.81
CA ILE A 42 12.89 -8.21 5.53
C ILE A 42 14.22 -7.58 5.10
N PRO A 43 15.30 -8.37 4.92
CA PRO A 43 16.55 -7.87 4.37
C PRO A 43 16.37 -7.32 2.95
N THR A 44 17.09 -6.26 2.61
CA THR A 44 17.06 -5.70 1.25
C THR A 44 17.59 -6.71 0.23
N LYS A 45 16.97 -6.74 -0.95
CA LYS A 45 17.35 -7.64 -2.05
C LYS A 45 17.74 -6.82 -3.28
N ILE A 46 18.80 -7.24 -3.96
CA ILE A 46 19.17 -6.71 -5.28
C ILE A 46 18.27 -7.35 -6.33
N ILE A 47 17.56 -6.52 -7.10
CA ILE A 47 16.65 -6.96 -8.17
C ILE A 47 17.30 -6.67 -9.52
N GLY A 48 17.42 -7.70 -10.36
CA GLY A 48 17.93 -7.57 -11.73
C GLY A 48 16.87 -7.08 -12.71
N PRO A 49 17.25 -6.77 -13.97
CA PRO A 49 16.35 -6.12 -14.93
C PRO A 49 15.31 -7.03 -15.58
N VAL A 50 15.47 -8.36 -15.51
CA VAL A 50 14.56 -9.30 -16.16
C VAL A 50 13.19 -9.24 -15.49
N GLY A 51 12.16 -8.87 -16.27
CA GLY A 51 10.78 -8.73 -15.77
C GLY A 51 10.56 -7.51 -14.86
N LEU A 52 11.52 -6.58 -14.77
CA LEU A 52 11.43 -5.42 -13.90
C LEU A 52 10.89 -4.19 -14.65
N LEU A 53 9.78 -3.63 -14.17
CA LEU A 53 9.32 -2.27 -14.49
C LEU A 53 9.66 -1.35 -13.31
N TYR A 54 10.76 -0.60 -13.42
CA TYR A 54 11.16 0.36 -12.39
C TYR A 54 10.35 1.65 -12.52
N VAL A 55 9.79 2.13 -11.40
CA VAL A 55 8.94 3.33 -11.34
C VAL A 55 9.64 4.39 -10.52
N GLN A 56 9.88 5.56 -11.11
CA GLN A 56 10.52 6.70 -10.46
C GLN A 56 9.51 7.56 -9.68
N GLN A 57 10.04 8.55 -8.97
CA GLN A 57 9.23 9.51 -8.24
C GLN A 57 8.27 10.24 -9.19
N ARG A 58 6.97 10.26 -8.83
CA ARG A 58 5.86 10.84 -9.62
C ARG A 58 5.55 10.11 -10.94
N GLU A 59 6.03 8.88 -11.11
CA GLU A 59 5.55 7.98 -12.16
C GLU A 59 4.48 7.03 -11.62
N LEU A 60 3.66 6.48 -12.51
CA LEU A 60 2.61 5.52 -12.20
C LEU A 60 2.73 4.34 -13.17
N ALA A 61 2.70 3.12 -12.63
CA ALA A 61 2.64 1.89 -13.42
C ALA A 61 1.49 1.01 -12.96
N VAL A 62 0.88 0.29 -13.90
CA VAL A 62 -0.16 -0.70 -13.66
C VAL A 62 0.05 -1.86 -14.61
N THR A 63 -0.08 -3.08 -14.09
CA THR A 63 -0.05 -4.32 -14.87
C THR A 63 -0.93 -5.36 -14.17
N THR A 64 -1.11 -6.52 -14.78
CA THR A 64 -1.89 -7.64 -14.23
C THR A 64 -1.07 -8.93 -14.34
N PRO A 65 -1.40 -10.00 -13.59
CA PRO A 65 -0.72 -11.29 -13.73
C PRO A 65 -0.77 -11.91 -15.14
N HIS A 66 -1.65 -11.42 -16.03
CA HIS A 66 -1.75 -11.86 -17.42
C HIS A 66 -0.78 -11.13 -18.37
N ASP A 67 -0.03 -10.14 -17.88
CA ASP A 67 1.00 -9.47 -18.67
C ASP A 67 2.11 -10.46 -18.99
N SER A 68 2.23 -10.80 -20.27
CA SER A 68 2.93 -12.00 -20.76
C SER A 68 4.44 -11.76 -20.98
N LYS A 69 5.05 -10.92 -20.16
CA LYS A 69 6.50 -10.71 -20.14
C LYS A 69 7.14 -11.36 -18.93
#